data_AF-A0A355SAJ3-F1
#
_entry.id   AF-A0A355SAJ3-F1
#
_cell.length_a   1.000
_cell.length_b   1.000
_cell.length_c   1.000
_cell.angle_alpha   90.00
_cell.angle_beta   90.00
_cell.angle_gamma   90.00
#
_symmetry.space_group_name_H-M   'P 1'
#
loop_
_entity.id
_entity.type
_entity.pdbx_description
1 polymer ?
#
loop_
_entity_poly.entity_id
_entity_poly.type
_entity_poly.pdbx_seq_one_letter_code
_entity_poly.pdbx_strand_id
1 'polypeptide(L)'
;MSKPLLTHLGAALAGGLIVLLCISDASKHVVHESKDSAQLSSPFRKSTRHPASVAESNHSALFHQGLNEIPGADSLEELLALTGVKLPTRSELDTHLANQGHPAEGYLAAGMILQDPNLMRAAIIREPSNPHILFALASRDDFPDDDRIQWARQLQEAQPDNSLASYLLAALTWEYETKNPALEILGKVDHPKRFQTFTSESLIALTETLGATGNNRAASAYYATLTVDLPHLAPLLTLSRNLQDYAEQASPEEAFIARRRNAGLGSFLVGEDDMLSGLVGLSIQGNAYANLAPDAPLPIEDINPDTLLLSIERRRNEFRELPLPTEALQTSPELIEGYTMRALALGEIEALRWLRSRTSPPAQ
;
A
#
# COMPACT_ATOMS: atom_id res chain seq x y z
N MET A 1 -18.54 8.73 28.54
CA MET A 1 -17.07 8.71 28.38
C MET A 1 -16.79 8.43 26.91
N SER A 2 -16.67 9.50 26.13
CA SER A 2 -16.48 9.52 24.69
C SER A 2 -14.99 9.34 24.37
N LYS A 3 -14.61 8.18 23.85
CA LYS A 3 -13.30 8.02 23.19
C LYS A 3 -13.34 8.81 21.86
N PRO A 4 -12.27 9.53 21.49
CA PRO A 4 -12.28 10.39 20.31
C PRO A 4 -12.33 9.56 19.03
N LEU A 5 -13.24 9.98 18.13
CA LEU A 5 -13.55 9.47 16.78
C LEU A 5 -12.41 9.70 15.76
N LEU A 6 -11.16 9.41 16.13
CA LEU A 6 -9.98 9.58 15.26
C LEU A 6 -9.53 8.29 14.56
N THR A 7 -10.26 7.18 14.72
CA THR A 7 -9.87 5.86 14.20
C THR A 7 -10.42 5.53 12.81
N HIS A 8 -11.40 6.27 12.29
CA HIS A 8 -11.96 6.00 10.96
C HIS A 8 -11.01 6.35 9.80
N LEU A 9 -9.98 7.15 10.07
CA LEU A 9 -8.94 7.51 9.12
C LEU A 9 -7.66 6.66 9.23
N GLY A 10 -7.67 5.55 10.00
CA GLY A 10 -6.47 4.71 10.14
C GLY A 10 -5.90 4.23 8.81
N ALA A 11 -6.76 3.83 7.86
CA ALA A 11 -6.33 3.40 6.53
C ALA A 11 -5.91 4.56 5.61
N ALA A 12 -6.59 5.70 5.68
CA ALA A 12 -6.26 6.89 4.90
C ALA A 12 -5.00 7.62 5.40
N LEU A 13 -4.77 7.68 6.72
CA LEU A 13 -3.58 8.26 7.34
C LEU A 13 -2.38 7.31 7.29
N ALA A 14 -2.58 5.98 7.37
CA ALA A 14 -1.51 5.02 7.08
C ALA A 14 -1.09 5.10 5.61
N GLY A 15 -2.05 5.26 4.69
CA GLY A 15 -1.79 5.58 3.28
C GLY A 15 -0.99 6.88 3.11
N GLY A 16 -1.36 7.96 3.81
CA GLY A 16 -0.63 9.23 3.80
C GLY A 16 0.81 9.12 4.33
N LEU A 17 1.04 8.37 5.40
CA LEU A 17 2.37 8.13 5.97
C LEU A 17 3.23 7.25 5.05
N ILE A 18 2.65 6.23 4.42
CA ILE A 18 3.32 5.35 3.45
C ILE A 18 3.66 6.13 2.17
N VAL A 19 2.75 6.97 1.68
CA VAL A 19 3.00 7.88 0.55
C VAL A 19 4.11 8.89 0.87
N LEU A 20 4.13 9.46 2.09
CA LEU A 20 5.24 10.31 2.57
C LEU A 20 6.59 9.57 2.56
N LEU A 21 6.64 8.34 3.04
CA LEU A 21 7.86 7.52 3.05
C LEU A 21 8.33 7.10 1.64
N CYS A 22 7.41 6.91 0.70
CA CYS A 22 7.72 6.56 -0.70
C CYS A 22 8.13 7.79 -1.56
N ILE A 23 7.93 9.02 -1.08
CA ILE A 23 8.24 10.26 -1.84
C ILE A 23 9.62 10.85 -1.47
N SER A 24 10.16 10.58 -0.28
CA SER A 24 11.27 11.36 0.28
C SER A 24 12.70 11.03 -0.18
N ASP A 25 12.98 9.98 -0.96
CA ASP A 25 14.38 9.52 -1.15
C ASP A 25 15.02 9.77 -2.53
N ALA A 26 14.37 10.52 -3.42
CA ALA A 26 14.84 10.67 -4.80
C ALA A 26 15.75 11.89 -5.08
N SER A 27 16.37 12.52 -4.08
CA SER A 27 17.26 13.68 -4.36
C SER A 27 18.53 13.69 -3.53
N LYS A 28 19.38 12.68 -3.74
CA LYS A 28 20.81 12.77 -3.42
C LYS A 28 21.67 12.04 -4.46
N HIS A 29 21.64 12.47 -5.72
CA HIS A 29 22.77 12.25 -6.62
C HIS A 29 22.97 13.45 -7.54
N VAL A 30 23.94 14.29 -7.18
CA VAL A 30 24.46 15.36 -8.04
C VAL A 30 25.35 14.71 -9.09
N VAL A 31 24.97 14.88 -10.36
CA VAL A 31 25.75 14.53 -11.55
C VAL A 31 27.02 15.39 -11.57
N HIS A 32 28.19 14.75 -11.51
CA HIS A 32 29.46 15.39 -11.79
C HIS A 32 29.66 15.42 -13.31
N GLU A 33 29.37 16.55 -13.95
CA GLU A 33 29.72 16.78 -15.34
C GLU A 33 31.11 17.44 -15.41
N SER A 34 32.07 16.72 -15.99
CA SER A 34 33.43 17.21 -16.25
C SER A 34 33.46 18.07 -17.49
N LYS A 35 34.00 19.30 -17.38
CA LYS A 35 34.58 20.01 -18.52
C LYS A 35 35.90 20.67 -18.13
N ASP A 36 36.97 20.22 -18.76
CA ASP A 36 38.27 20.87 -18.80
C ASP A 36 38.16 22.27 -19.42
N SER A 37 38.74 23.28 -18.78
CA SER A 37 39.93 23.99 -19.30
C SER A 37 40.32 25.20 -18.44
N ALA A 38 41.53 25.08 -17.88
CA ALA A 38 42.61 26.08 -17.86
C ALA A 38 42.45 27.46 -17.15
N GLN A 39 43.36 27.63 -16.17
CA GLN A 39 44.19 28.81 -15.86
C GLN A 39 43.92 29.64 -14.58
N LEU A 40 44.89 29.47 -13.66
CA LEU A 40 45.72 30.49 -12.97
C LEU A 40 45.37 30.96 -11.54
N SER A 41 46.31 30.59 -10.65
CA SER A 41 46.93 31.37 -9.54
C SER A 41 46.19 31.59 -8.21
N SER A 42 46.70 30.92 -7.17
CA SER A 42 46.74 31.35 -5.75
C SER A 42 47.71 32.54 -5.54
N PRO A 43 47.78 33.29 -4.39
CA PRO A 43 47.49 32.84 -3.01
C PRO A 43 46.94 33.88 -1.97
N PHE A 44 46.51 33.35 -0.81
CA PHE A 44 46.43 33.92 0.55
C PHE A 44 45.94 35.37 0.82
N ARG A 45 44.83 35.49 1.58
CA ARG A 45 44.66 36.51 2.64
C ARG A 45 43.69 36.05 3.73
N LYS A 46 44.16 36.02 4.99
CA LYS A 46 43.33 35.98 6.21
C LYS A 46 42.84 37.42 6.51
N SER A 47 41.58 37.59 6.91
CA SER A 47 41.17 38.35 8.12
C SER A 47 39.70 38.81 8.10
N THR A 48 39.09 38.70 9.28
CA THR A 48 38.00 39.51 9.90
C THR A 48 36.53 39.34 9.48
N ARG A 49 35.74 38.83 10.46
CA ARG A 49 34.27 38.74 10.54
C ARG A 49 33.58 40.11 10.56
N HIS A 50 32.35 40.16 10.03
CA HIS A 50 31.15 40.67 10.72
C HIS A 50 29.90 39.86 10.28
N PRO A 51 28.83 39.77 11.10
CA PRO A 51 27.79 38.73 11.02
C PRO A 51 26.50 39.19 10.32
N ALA A 52 25.94 38.33 9.47
CA ALA A 52 24.56 38.32 8.95
C ALA A 52 24.51 37.16 7.93
N SER A 53 23.49 36.34 7.75
CA SER A 53 22.14 36.20 8.31
C SER A 53 21.87 34.70 8.40
N VAL A 54 21.04 34.27 9.35
CA VAL A 54 20.45 32.94 9.34
C VAL A 54 19.62 32.85 8.06
N ALA A 55 20.12 32.13 7.06
CA ALA A 55 19.30 31.70 5.94
C ALA A 55 18.45 30.56 6.50
N GLU A 56 17.25 30.92 6.94
CA GLU A 56 16.18 29.98 7.24
C GLU A 56 16.06 28.99 6.08
N SER A 57 16.16 27.71 6.43
CA SER A 57 15.96 26.58 5.55
C SER A 57 14.53 26.59 5.01
N ASN A 58 14.32 27.27 3.88
CA ASN A 58 13.06 27.27 3.14
C ASN A 58 12.71 25.91 2.49
N HIS A 59 13.41 24.83 2.85
CA HIS A 59 13.10 23.47 2.40
C HIS A 59 12.08 22.74 3.27
N SER A 60 11.58 23.36 4.35
CA SER A 60 10.53 22.76 5.20
C SER A 60 9.15 23.42 5.03
N ALA A 61 9.09 24.62 4.43
CA ALA A 61 7.83 25.37 4.30
C ALA A 61 7.02 25.00 3.04
N LEU A 62 7.67 24.48 1.99
CA LEU A 62 6.98 24.10 0.73
C LEU A 62 6.43 22.66 0.73
N PHE A 63 6.80 21.84 1.72
CA PHE A 63 6.28 20.47 1.86
C PHE A 63 4.97 20.39 2.65
N HIS A 64 4.66 21.40 3.48
CA HIS A 64 3.39 21.46 4.19
C HIS A 64 2.19 21.85 3.31
N GLN A 65 2.43 22.31 2.09
CA GLN A 65 1.38 22.89 1.23
C GLN A 65 0.85 21.94 0.15
N GLY A 66 1.39 20.71 0.04
CA GLY A 66 0.98 19.74 -0.98
C GLY A 66 0.43 18.42 -0.46
N LEU A 67 0.26 18.27 0.86
CA LEU A 67 -0.11 17.00 1.50
C LEU A 67 -1.24 17.12 2.53
N ASN A 68 -1.95 18.24 2.54
CA ASN A 68 -3.12 18.47 3.41
C ASN A 68 -4.46 18.35 2.67
N GLU A 69 -4.49 17.90 1.43
CA GLU A 69 -5.73 17.98 0.66
C GLU A 69 -5.91 16.70 -0.17
N ILE A 70 -6.64 15.73 0.37
CA ILE A 70 -7.73 15.13 -0.41
C ILE A 70 -8.90 16.10 -0.18
N PRO A 71 -9.20 17.05 -1.08
CA PRO A 71 -10.35 17.92 -0.85
C PRO A 71 -11.63 17.08 -0.79
N GLY A 72 -12.24 17.02 0.40
CA GLY A 72 -13.59 16.48 0.61
C GLY A 72 -13.72 15.12 1.31
N ALA A 73 -12.71 14.62 2.01
CA ALA A 73 -12.83 13.45 2.89
C ALA A 73 -11.88 13.50 4.11
N ASP A 74 -11.68 14.68 4.71
CA ASP A 74 -10.82 14.84 5.91
C ASP A 74 -11.48 14.27 7.18
N SER A 75 -12.73 13.82 7.07
CA SER A 75 -13.51 13.18 8.13
C SER A 75 -14.41 12.05 7.59
N LEU A 76 -14.80 11.14 8.49
CA LEU A 76 -15.81 10.12 8.17
C LEU A 76 -17.12 10.76 7.70
N GLU A 77 -17.51 11.88 8.30
CA GLU A 77 -18.72 12.62 7.94
C GLU A 77 -18.70 13.10 6.48
N GLU A 78 -17.57 13.64 6.02
CA GLU A 78 -17.39 14.06 4.64
C GLU A 78 -17.43 12.88 3.67
N LEU A 79 -16.79 11.76 4.02
CA LEU A 79 -16.81 10.55 3.21
C LEU A 79 -18.22 9.96 3.08
N LEU A 80 -19.00 9.95 4.16
CA LEU A 80 -20.38 9.49 4.13
C LEU A 80 -21.26 10.45 3.30
N ALA A 81 -21.05 11.76 3.43
CA ALA A 81 -21.74 12.76 2.62
C ALA A 81 -21.41 12.62 1.12
N LEU A 82 -20.14 12.39 0.80
CA LEU A 82 -19.62 12.19 -0.55
C LEU A 82 -20.21 10.96 -1.24
N THR A 83 -20.30 9.85 -0.50
CA THR A 83 -20.76 8.57 -1.03
C THR A 83 -22.28 8.42 -0.98
N GLY A 84 -22.96 9.18 -0.13
CA GLY A 84 -24.38 9.00 0.17
C GLY A 84 -24.68 7.73 0.96
N VAL A 85 -23.66 7.09 1.54
CA VAL A 85 -23.81 5.91 2.38
C VAL A 85 -24.20 6.30 3.80
N LYS A 86 -25.17 5.59 4.36
CA LYS A 86 -25.45 5.58 5.78
C LYS A 86 -24.70 4.43 6.42
N LEU A 87 -23.78 4.75 7.35
CA LEU A 87 -23.08 3.73 8.11
C LEU A 87 -24.08 2.92 8.95
N PRO A 88 -24.11 1.58 8.83
CA PRO A 88 -25.02 0.76 9.61
C PRO A 88 -24.68 0.79 11.10
N THR A 89 -25.69 0.68 11.94
CA THR A 89 -25.51 0.40 13.37
C THR A 89 -25.13 -1.07 13.56
N ARG A 90 -24.49 -1.37 14.70
CA ARG A 90 -24.22 -2.75 15.09
C ARG A 90 -25.47 -3.62 15.10
N SER A 91 -26.60 -3.10 15.60
CA SER A 91 -27.85 -3.86 15.65
C SER A 91 -28.42 -4.17 14.25
N GLU A 92 -28.29 -3.24 13.29
CA GLU A 92 -28.72 -3.47 11.89
C GLU A 92 -27.87 -4.60 11.27
N LEU A 93 -26.55 -4.58 11.48
CA LEU A 93 -25.64 -5.62 10.98
C LEU A 93 -25.88 -6.97 11.67
N ASP A 94 -26.04 -7.01 13.00
CA ASP A 94 -26.31 -8.26 13.72
C ASP A 94 -27.63 -8.92 13.25
N THR A 95 -28.66 -8.10 12.98
CA THR A 95 -29.93 -8.58 12.42
C THR A 95 -29.73 -9.15 11.01
N HIS A 96 -28.99 -8.45 10.16
CA HIS A 96 -28.67 -8.93 8.82
C HIS A 96 -27.88 -10.25 8.85
N LEU A 97 -26.84 -10.34 9.67
CA LEU A 97 -26.00 -11.53 9.84
C LEU A 97 -26.83 -12.72 10.31
N ALA A 98 -27.76 -12.51 11.26
CA ALA A 98 -28.67 -13.55 11.70
C ALA A 98 -29.59 -14.05 10.58
N ASN A 99 -30.15 -13.13 9.78
CA ASN A 99 -31.03 -13.48 8.66
C ASN A 99 -30.33 -14.27 7.54
N GLN A 100 -29.02 -14.08 7.36
CA GLN A 100 -28.20 -14.79 6.37
C GLN A 100 -27.61 -16.11 6.91
N GLY A 101 -27.96 -16.53 8.13
CA GLY A 101 -27.42 -17.75 8.73
C GLY A 101 -26.00 -17.61 9.27
N HIS A 102 -25.62 -16.40 9.68
CA HIS A 102 -24.33 -16.06 10.28
C HIS A 102 -23.10 -16.36 9.41
N PRO A 103 -23.04 -15.86 8.15
CA PRO A 103 -21.94 -16.15 7.22
C PRO A 103 -20.63 -15.52 7.69
N ALA A 104 -19.50 -16.24 7.59
CA ALA A 104 -18.20 -15.77 8.08
C ALA A 104 -17.73 -14.50 7.36
N GLU A 105 -17.85 -14.45 6.03
CA GLU A 105 -17.53 -13.26 5.22
C GLU A 105 -18.37 -12.03 5.63
N GLY A 106 -19.65 -12.23 5.97
CA GLY A 106 -20.49 -11.15 6.49
C GLY A 106 -19.98 -10.60 7.83
N TYR A 107 -19.48 -11.48 8.72
CA TYR A 107 -18.86 -11.05 9.97
C TYR A 107 -17.55 -10.29 9.73
N LEU A 108 -16.74 -10.73 8.75
CA LEU A 108 -15.52 -10.02 8.36
C LEU A 108 -15.84 -8.62 7.84
N ALA A 109 -16.76 -8.51 6.87
CA ALA A 109 -17.19 -7.24 6.30
C ALA A 109 -17.83 -6.31 7.33
N ALA A 110 -18.71 -6.83 8.20
CA ALA A 110 -19.28 -6.04 9.30
C ALA A 110 -18.21 -5.54 10.26
N GLY A 111 -17.20 -6.37 10.55
CA GLY A 111 -16.03 -5.99 11.33
C GLY A 111 -15.23 -4.87 10.67
N MET A 112 -15.00 -4.93 9.37
CA MET A 112 -14.30 -3.88 8.60
C MET A 112 -15.11 -2.57 8.58
N ILE A 113 -16.42 -2.63 8.30
CA ILE A 113 -17.32 -1.46 8.29
C ILE A 113 -17.33 -0.74 9.63
N LEU A 114 -17.41 -1.50 10.74
CA LEU A 114 -17.46 -0.94 12.09
C LEU A 114 -16.08 -0.75 12.74
N GLN A 115 -15.02 -1.20 12.08
CA GLN A 115 -13.67 -1.34 12.67
C GLN A 115 -13.70 -2.06 14.03
N ASP A 116 -14.48 -3.16 14.12
CA ASP A 116 -14.62 -3.96 15.34
C ASP A 116 -13.88 -5.30 15.22
N PRO A 117 -12.73 -5.47 15.93
CA PRO A 117 -11.96 -6.71 15.89
C PRO A 117 -12.73 -7.91 16.47
N ASN A 118 -13.77 -7.71 17.29
CA ASN A 118 -14.57 -8.82 17.81
C ASN A 118 -15.45 -9.45 16.73
N LEU A 119 -15.95 -8.66 15.77
CA LEU A 119 -16.67 -9.18 14.61
C LEU A 119 -15.72 -9.95 13.67
N MET A 120 -14.52 -9.43 13.45
CA MET A 120 -13.50 -10.12 12.66
C MET A 120 -13.08 -11.45 13.32
N ARG A 121 -12.90 -11.49 14.65
CA ARG A 121 -12.69 -12.76 15.39
C ARG A 121 -13.87 -13.71 15.24
N ALA A 122 -15.09 -13.20 15.24
CA ALA A 122 -16.28 -14.02 15.03
C ALA A 122 -16.30 -14.65 13.63
N ALA A 123 -15.69 -14.02 12.62
CA ALA A 123 -15.53 -14.58 11.28
C ALA A 123 -14.59 -15.80 11.27
N ILE A 124 -13.38 -15.68 11.84
CA ILE A 124 -12.42 -16.81 11.85
C ILE A 124 -12.90 -17.99 12.70
N ILE A 125 -13.69 -17.76 13.76
CA ILE A 125 -14.31 -18.85 14.54
C ILE A 125 -15.28 -19.67 13.68
N ARG A 126 -15.97 -19.02 12.73
CA ARG A 126 -16.96 -19.67 11.87
C ARG A 126 -16.32 -20.43 10.72
N GLU A 127 -15.31 -19.84 10.09
CA GLU A 127 -14.56 -20.47 9.01
C GLU A 127 -13.05 -20.35 9.25
N PRO A 128 -12.47 -21.22 10.10
CA PRO A 128 -11.06 -21.13 10.51
C PRO A 128 -10.04 -21.33 9.38
N SER A 129 -10.46 -21.88 8.24
CA SER A 129 -9.59 -22.21 7.10
C SER A 129 -9.86 -21.34 5.88
N ASN A 130 -10.72 -20.32 6.00
CA ASN A 130 -10.99 -19.40 4.90
C ASN A 130 -9.76 -18.50 4.65
N PRO A 131 -9.13 -18.57 3.46
CA PRO A 131 -7.91 -17.80 3.17
C PRO A 131 -8.07 -16.29 3.25
N HIS A 132 -9.23 -15.76 2.84
CA HIS A 132 -9.50 -14.32 2.89
C HIS A 132 -9.55 -13.82 4.34
N ILE A 133 -10.25 -14.56 5.22
CA ILE A 133 -10.32 -14.25 6.65
C ILE A 133 -8.94 -14.37 7.30
N LEU A 134 -8.21 -15.46 7.04
CA LEU A 134 -6.85 -15.66 7.57
C LEU A 134 -5.92 -14.51 7.16
N PHE A 135 -5.95 -14.11 5.88
CA PHE A 135 -5.19 -12.98 5.37
C PHE A 135 -5.57 -11.65 6.04
N ALA A 136 -6.87 -11.36 6.10
CA ALA A 136 -7.36 -10.10 6.64
C ALA A 136 -6.96 -9.92 8.11
N LEU A 137 -7.06 -10.97 8.92
CA LEU A 137 -6.69 -10.90 10.34
C LEU A 137 -5.18 -10.89 10.55
N ALA A 138 -4.41 -11.70 9.82
CA ALA A 138 -2.94 -11.74 9.95
C ALA A 138 -2.28 -10.40 9.61
N SER A 139 -2.87 -9.67 8.68
CA SER A 139 -2.27 -8.44 8.14
C SER A 139 -2.45 -7.22 9.04
N ARG A 140 -3.39 -7.23 10.00
CA ARG A 140 -3.74 -6.05 10.81
C ARG A 140 -3.01 -6.04 12.15
N ASP A 141 -2.66 -4.85 12.62
CA ASP A 141 -1.94 -4.60 13.87
C ASP A 141 -2.85 -4.47 15.11
N ASP A 142 -4.17 -4.56 14.92
CA ASP A 142 -5.18 -4.60 15.99
C ASP A 142 -5.25 -5.96 16.70
N PHE A 143 -4.55 -6.97 16.18
CA PHE A 143 -4.43 -8.30 16.76
C PHE A 143 -3.05 -8.56 17.36
N PRO A 144 -2.95 -9.44 18.38
CA PRO A 144 -1.65 -9.86 18.93
C PRO A 144 -0.77 -10.52 17.88
N ASP A 145 0.55 -10.30 17.95
CA ASP A 145 1.50 -10.83 16.98
C ASP A 145 1.49 -12.36 16.88
N ASP A 146 1.34 -13.07 18.01
CA ASP A 146 1.25 -14.54 18.02
C ASP A 146 0.05 -15.05 17.20
N ASP A 147 -1.11 -14.41 17.35
CA ASP A 147 -2.31 -14.75 16.60
C ASP A 147 -2.10 -14.48 15.10
N ARG A 148 -1.50 -13.33 14.77
CA ARG A 148 -1.20 -12.93 13.39
C ARG A 148 -0.23 -13.90 12.71
N ILE A 149 0.83 -14.29 13.40
CA ILE A 149 1.81 -15.29 12.93
C ILE A 149 1.11 -16.64 12.71
N GLN A 150 0.24 -17.05 13.64
CA GLN A 150 -0.51 -18.29 13.51
C GLN A 150 -1.43 -18.26 12.28
N TRP A 151 -2.19 -17.18 12.06
CA TRP A 151 -3.07 -17.05 10.90
C TRP A 151 -2.29 -16.95 9.59
N ALA A 152 -1.17 -16.24 9.54
CA ALA A 152 -0.30 -16.20 8.36
C ALA A 152 0.27 -17.59 8.03
N ARG A 153 0.59 -18.40 9.05
CA ARG A 153 1.03 -19.79 8.86
C ARG A 153 -0.09 -20.67 8.32
N GLN A 154 -1.29 -20.57 8.90
CA GLN A 154 -2.49 -21.28 8.40
C GLN A 154 -2.82 -20.87 6.96
N LEU A 155 -2.65 -19.58 6.62
CA LEU A 155 -2.82 -19.11 5.24
C LEU A 155 -1.80 -19.76 4.29
N GLN A 156 -0.52 -19.82 4.68
CA GLN A 156 0.51 -20.50 3.87
C GLN A 156 0.20 -21.98 3.68
N GLU A 157 -0.35 -22.65 4.69
CA GLU A 157 -0.76 -24.05 4.61
C GLU A 157 -2.01 -24.25 3.73
N ALA A 158 -3.00 -23.35 3.83
CA ALA A 158 -4.21 -23.38 3.02
C ALA A 158 -3.98 -22.99 1.56
N GLN A 159 -3.00 -22.13 1.31
CA GLN A 159 -2.64 -21.62 -0.02
C GLN A 159 -1.12 -21.69 -0.26
N PRO A 160 -0.54 -22.89 -0.42
CA PRO A 160 0.90 -23.05 -0.61
C PRO A 160 1.44 -22.39 -1.89
N ASP A 161 0.57 -22.16 -2.86
CA ASP A 161 0.87 -21.51 -4.14
C ASP A 161 0.64 -19.98 -4.13
N ASN A 162 0.18 -19.40 -3.01
CA ASN A 162 0.08 -17.95 -2.82
C ASN A 162 1.35 -17.42 -2.13
N SER A 163 2.21 -16.78 -2.90
CA SER A 163 3.45 -16.15 -2.42
C SER A 163 3.21 -15.13 -1.32
N LEU A 164 2.07 -14.41 -1.34
CA LEU A 164 1.73 -13.41 -0.33
C LEU A 164 1.76 -14.00 1.07
N ALA A 165 1.25 -15.22 1.25
CA ALA A 165 1.24 -15.89 2.54
C ALA A 165 2.65 -16.08 3.11
N SER A 166 3.61 -16.40 2.24
CA SER A 166 5.02 -16.59 2.64
C SER A 166 5.70 -15.26 2.96
N TYR A 167 5.45 -14.22 2.16
CA TYR A 167 5.96 -12.89 2.44
C TYR A 167 5.39 -12.31 3.73
N LEU A 168 4.08 -12.44 3.96
CA LEU A 168 3.44 -11.97 5.18
C LEU A 168 3.97 -12.72 6.42
N LEU A 169 4.05 -14.05 6.35
CA LEU A 169 4.61 -14.83 7.45
C LEU A 169 6.08 -14.45 7.72
N ALA A 170 6.89 -14.25 6.69
CA ALA A 170 8.27 -13.80 6.82
C ALA A 170 8.36 -12.39 7.43
N ALA A 171 7.46 -11.47 7.07
CA ALA A 171 7.41 -10.13 7.64
C ALA A 171 7.11 -10.17 9.15
N LEU A 172 6.19 -11.04 9.57
CA LEU A 172 5.76 -11.17 10.96
C LEU A 172 6.75 -11.97 11.83
N THR A 173 7.64 -12.76 11.23
CA THR A 173 8.59 -13.64 11.95
C THR A 173 10.05 -13.20 11.78
N TRP A 174 10.28 -11.98 11.28
CA TRP A 174 11.62 -11.50 11.02
C TRP A 174 12.38 -11.25 12.33
N GLU A 175 13.54 -11.89 12.47
CA GLU A 175 14.46 -11.70 13.60
C GLU A 175 15.86 -11.33 13.10
N TYR A 176 16.56 -10.43 13.81
CA TYR A 176 17.92 -10.01 13.47
C TYR A 176 18.98 -11.00 14.00
N GLU A 177 18.83 -12.28 13.67
CA GLU A 177 19.74 -13.36 14.07
C GLU A 177 20.29 -14.12 12.87
N THR A 178 21.45 -14.76 13.04
CA THR A 178 22.14 -15.51 11.97
C THR A 178 21.30 -16.68 11.40
N LYS A 179 20.31 -17.17 12.15
CA LYS A 179 19.35 -18.19 11.71
C LYS A 179 17.93 -17.65 11.67
N ASN A 180 17.73 -16.55 10.95
CA ASN A 180 16.43 -15.92 10.82
C ASN A 180 15.42 -16.86 10.10
N PRO A 181 14.36 -17.33 10.77
CA PRO A 181 13.37 -18.23 10.17
C PRO A 181 12.64 -17.61 8.98
N ALA A 182 12.55 -16.27 8.91
CA ALA A 182 11.94 -15.58 7.78
C ALA A 182 12.67 -15.86 6.46
N LEU A 183 14.00 -16.00 6.48
CA LEU A 183 14.77 -16.30 5.26
C LEU A 183 14.50 -17.71 4.73
N GLU A 184 14.24 -18.68 5.62
CA GLU A 184 13.81 -20.03 5.25
C GLU A 184 12.39 -20.02 4.69
N ILE A 185 11.47 -19.29 5.33
CA ILE A 185 10.09 -19.09 4.85
C ILE A 185 10.09 -18.53 3.43
N LEU A 186 10.92 -17.52 3.15
CA LEU A 186 11.06 -16.93 1.83
C LEU A 186 11.68 -17.87 0.78
N GLY A 187 12.41 -18.90 1.19
CA GLY A 187 12.87 -19.97 0.30
C GLY A 187 11.75 -20.77 -0.34
N LYS A 188 10.54 -20.70 0.21
CA LYS A 188 9.36 -21.32 -0.39
C LYS A 188 8.79 -20.53 -1.58
N VAL A 189 9.34 -19.35 -1.92
CA VAL A 189 8.81 -18.44 -2.95
C VAL A 189 9.49 -18.63 -4.32
N ASP A 190 10.55 -19.45 -4.43
CA ASP A 190 11.42 -19.55 -5.61
C ASP A 190 10.79 -20.26 -6.87
N HIS A 191 9.46 -20.24 -7.03
CA HIS A 191 8.71 -20.87 -8.14
C HIS A 191 7.57 -19.96 -8.65
N PRO A 192 7.02 -20.15 -9.86
CA PRO A 192 5.90 -19.34 -10.36
C PRO A 192 4.65 -19.59 -9.51
N LYS A 193 4.51 -18.76 -8.49
CA LYS A 193 3.43 -18.77 -7.51
C LYS A 193 2.57 -17.54 -7.71
N ARG A 194 1.28 -17.66 -7.43
CA ARG A 194 0.33 -16.55 -7.49
C ARG A 194 0.61 -15.58 -6.35
N PHE A 195 0.12 -14.35 -6.49
CA PHE A 195 0.09 -13.37 -5.42
C PHE A 195 -1.35 -12.85 -5.36
N GLN A 196 -2.06 -13.17 -4.28
CA GLN A 196 -3.49 -12.83 -4.13
C GLN A 196 -3.69 -12.12 -2.81
N THR A 197 -4.10 -10.85 -2.88
CA THR A 197 -4.32 -9.90 -1.77
C THR A 197 -5.74 -9.88 -1.25
N PHE A 198 -6.66 -10.61 -1.89
CA PHE A 198 -8.09 -10.67 -1.55
C PHE A 198 -8.83 -9.31 -1.50
N THR A 199 -8.24 -8.25 -2.08
CA THR A 199 -8.81 -6.91 -2.09
C THR A 199 -10.17 -6.89 -2.78
N SER A 200 -10.33 -7.60 -3.90
CA SER A 200 -11.59 -7.70 -4.63
C SER A 200 -12.68 -8.40 -3.80
N GLU A 201 -12.32 -9.46 -3.08
CA GLU A 201 -13.21 -10.20 -2.18
C GLU A 201 -13.70 -9.30 -1.04
N SER A 202 -12.79 -8.51 -0.43
CA SER A 202 -13.14 -7.49 0.55
C SER A 202 -14.09 -6.42 -0.02
N LEU A 203 -13.78 -5.88 -1.22
CA LEU A 203 -14.63 -4.89 -1.87
C LEU A 203 -16.06 -5.39 -2.12
N ILE A 204 -16.18 -6.63 -2.62
CA ILE A 204 -17.49 -7.26 -2.86
C ILE A 204 -18.23 -7.45 -1.54
N ALA A 205 -17.59 -8.01 -0.51
CA ALA A 205 -18.21 -8.28 0.78
C ALA A 205 -18.68 -6.99 1.48
N LEU A 206 -17.87 -5.93 1.43
CA LEU A 206 -18.24 -4.60 1.93
C LEU A 206 -19.46 -4.02 1.19
N THR A 207 -19.43 -4.08 -0.15
CA THR A 207 -20.51 -3.59 -1.01
C THR A 207 -21.84 -4.29 -0.71
N GLU A 208 -21.81 -5.61 -0.59
CA GLU A 208 -23.00 -6.43 -0.33
C GLU A 208 -23.54 -6.19 1.09
N THR A 209 -22.65 -6.14 2.08
CA THR A 209 -23.04 -5.92 3.49
C THR A 209 -23.67 -4.54 3.68
N LEU A 210 -23.10 -3.49 3.10
CA LEU A 210 -23.68 -2.14 3.12
C LEU A 210 -25.01 -2.06 2.35
N GLY A 211 -25.10 -2.70 1.19
CA GLY A 211 -26.33 -2.75 0.39
C GLY A 211 -27.47 -3.43 1.14
N ALA A 212 -27.16 -4.49 1.90
CA ALA A 212 -28.15 -5.23 2.66
C ALA A 212 -28.77 -4.44 3.84
N THR A 213 -28.15 -3.34 4.26
CA THR A 213 -28.71 -2.44 5.28
C THR A 213 -29.48 -1.26 4.65
N GLY A 214 -29.81 -1.35 3.36
CA GLY A 214 -30.64 -0.37 2.65
C GLY A 214 -29.86 0.72 1.91
N ASN A 215 -28.53 0.63 1.83
CA ASN A 215 -27.74 1.55 1.01
C ASN A 215 -27.88 1.23 -0.49
N ASN A 216 -27.76 2.25 -1.33
CA ASN A 216 -27.70 2.05 -2.78
C ASN A 216 -26.43 1.25 -3.15
N ARG A 217 -26.51 0.38 -4.17
CA ARG A 217 -25.39 -0.49 -4.57
C ARG A 217 -24.18 0.30 -5.08
N ALA A 218 -24.39 1.31 -5.95
CA ALA A 218 -23.30 2.12 -6.49
C ALA A 218 -22.65 2.97 -5.39
N ALA A 219 -23.46 3.56 -4.50
CA ALA A 219 -22.95 4.26 -3.31
C ALA A 219 -22.14 3.34 -2.39
N SER A 220 -22.62 2.13 -2.14
CA SER A 220 -21.94 1.12 -1.30
C SER A 220 -20.62 0.69 -1.91
N ALA A 221 -20.60 0.43 -3.22
CA ALA A 221 -19.38 0.09 -3.94
C ALA A 221 -18.39 1.25 -3.94
N TYR A 222 -18.87 2.49 -4.09
CA TYR A 222 -18.01 3.67 -4.04
C TYR A 222 -17.38 3.84 -2.66
N TYR A 223 -18.18 3.72 -1.60
CA TYR A 223 -17.66 3.70 -0.23
C TYR A 223 -16.64 2.57 -0.04
N ALA A 224 -16.93 1.36 -0.49
CA ALA A 224 -16.01 0.23 -0.38
C ALA A 224 -14.68 0.52 -1.09
N THR A 225 -14.69 1.09 -2.31
CA THR A 225 -13.45 1.45 -3.03
C THR A 225 -12.61 2.48 -2.29
N LEU A 226 -13.24 3.40 -1.55
CA LEU A 226 -12.54 4.43 -0.77
C LEU A 226 -12.06 3.94 0.60
N THR A 227 -12.59 2.83 1.10
CA THR A 227 -12.40 2.38 2.50
C THR A 227 -11.87 0.97 2.65
N VAL A 228 -11.66 0.24 1.55
CA VAL A 228 -11.06 -1.09 1.63
C VAL A 228 -9.68 -1.00 2.26
N ASP A 229 -9.47 -1.78 3.31
CA ASP A 229 -8.21 -1.78 4.04
C ASP A 229 -7.15 -2.53 3.23
N LEU A 230 -5.93 -1.99 3.14
CA LEU A 230 -4.74 -2.65 2.57
C LEU A 230 -3.67 -2.92 3.65
N PRO A 231 -4.02 -3.65 4.73
CA PRO A 231 -3.20 -3.72 5.95
C PRO A 231 -1.87 -4.44 5.75
N HIS A 232 -1.77 -5.28 4.72
CA HIS A 232 -0.57 -6.06 4.39
C HIS A 232 0.60 -5.19 3.89
N LEU A 233 0.34 -4.00 3.35
CA LEU A 233 1.39 -3.17 2.73
C LEU A 233 2.46 -2.72 3.73
N ALA A 234 2.08 -2.35 4.95
CA ALA A 234 3.02 -1.88 5.96
C ALA A 234 3.99 -3.00 6.46
N PRO A 235 3.50 -4.21 6.81
CA PRO A 235 4.37 -5.36 7.06
C PRO A 235 5.31 -5.70 5.89
N LEU A 236 4.81 -5.69 4.65
CA LEU A 236 5.62 -6.01 3.48
C LEU A 236 6.71 -4.97 3.20
N LEU A 237 6.41 -3.69 3.40
CA LEU A 237 7.41 -2.63 3.29
C LEU A 237 8.49 -2.75 4.39
N THR A 238 8.09 -3.13 5.60
CA THR A 238 9.03 -3.44 6.69
C THR A 238 9.93 -4.61 6.33
N LEU A 239 9.37 -5.70 5.79
CA LEU A 239 10.15 -6.83 5.30
C LEU A 239 11.15 -6.43 4.21
N SER A 240 10.75 -5.54 3.30
CA SER A 240 11.64 -5.04 2.24
C SER A 240 12.88 -4.33 2.80
N ARG A 241 12.70 -3.47 3.81
CA ARG A 241 13.81 -2.80 4.51
C ARG A 241 14.70 -3.81 5.22
N ASN A 242 14.09 -4.76 5.91
CA ASN A 242 14.82 -5.82 6.61
C ASN A 242 15.67 -6.67 5.65
N LEU A 243 15.15 -6.99 4.46
CA LEU A 243 15.89 -7.71 3.41
C LEU A 243 17.03 -6.87 2.83
N GLN A 244 16.86 -5.55 2.71
CA GLN A 244 17.91 -4.63 2.30
C GLN A 244 19.03 -4.59 3.36
N ASP A 245 18.70 -4.35 4.62
CA ASP A 245 19.66 -4.30 5.73
C ASP A 245 20.44 -5.62 5.86
N TYR A 246 19.76 -6.74 5.66
CA TYR A 246 20.40 -8.06 5.60
C TYR A 246 21.38 -8.18 4.44
N ALA A 247 20.96 -7.77 3.22
CA ALA A 247 21.80 -7.85 2.04
C ALA A 247 23.06 -6.98 2.11
N GLU A 248 23.05 -5.89 2.88
CA GLU A 248 24.23 -5.04 3.09
C GLU A 248 25.31 -5.69 3.96
N GLN A 249 24.94 -6.71 4.76
CA GLN A 249 25.82 -7.37 5.73
C GLN A 249 26.12 -8.83 5.38
N ALA A 250 25.32 -9.44 4.50
CA ALA A 250 25.43 -10.84 4.14
C ALA A 250 26.56 -11.13 3.14
N SER A 251 26.86 -12.42 2.93
CA SER A 251 27.78 -12.82 1.85
C SER A 251 27.20 -12.46 0.48
N PRO A 252 28.02 -12.35 -0.60
CA PRO A 252 27.53 -11.99 -1.93
C PRO A 252 26.38 -12.88 -2.45
N GLU A 253 26.43 -14.18 -2.16
CA GLU A 253 25.39 -15.13 -2.54
C GLU A 253 24.08 -14.89 -1.79
N GLU A 254 24.14 -14.73 -0.47
CA GLU A 254 22.97 -14.46 0.37
C GLU A 254 22.36 -13.08 0.08
N ALA A 255 23.21 -12.08 -0.17
CA ALA A 255 22.78 -10.74 -0.56
C ALA A 255 22.03 -10.77 -1.89
N PHE A 256 22.52 -11.54 -2.88
CA PHE A 256 21.82 -11.75 -4.15
C PHE A 256 20.44 -12.39 -3.94
N ILE A 257 20.35 -13.45 -3.14
CA ILE A 257 19.07 -14.13 -2.84
C ILE A 257 18.08 -13.18 -2.17
N ALA A 258 18.53 -12.41 -1.17
CA ALA A 258 17.68 -11.45 -0.46
C ALA A 258 17.18 -10.34 -1.39
N ARG A 259 18.07 -9.76 -2.21
CA ARG A 259 17.70 -8.73 -3.19
C ARG A 259 16.73 -9.27 -4.24
N ARG A 260 16.94 -10.49 -4.76
CA ARG A 260 16.03 -11.13 -5.72
C ARG A 260 14.63 -11.31 -5.14
N ARG A 261 14.52 -11.78 -3.90
CA ARG A 261 13.23 -11.93 -3.21
C ARG A 261 12.56 -10.57 -2.97
N ASN A 262 13.34 -9.57 -2.57
CA ASN A 262 12.85 -8.20 -2.39
C ASN A 262 12.30 -7.63 -3.72
N ALA A 263 13.06 -7.78 -4.81
CA ALA A 263 12.63 -7.36 -6.15
C ALA A 263 11.38 -8.13 -6.64
N GLY A 264 11.30 -9.43 -6.34
CA GLY A 264 10.12 -10.25 -6.63
C GLY A 264 8.86 -9.77 -5.90
N LEU A 265 8.96 -9.50 -4.59
CA LEU A 265 7.86 -8.90 -3.81
C LEU A 265 7.39 -7.57 -4.41
N GLY A 266 8.35 -6.69 -4.73
CA GLY A 266 8.03 -5.41 -5.35
C GLY A 266 7.32 -5.60 -6.69
N SER A 267 7.76 -6.55 -7.50
CA SER A 267 7.16 -6.84 -8.81
C SER A 267 5.73 -7.38 -8.71
N PHE A 268 5.41 -8.18 -7.69
CA PHE A 268 4.04 -8.60 -7.42
C PHE A 268 3.14 -7.42 -7.09
N LEU A 269 3.53 -6.57 -6.14
CA LEU A 269 2.73 -5.40 -5.74
C LEU A 269 2.58 -4.36 -6.85
N VAL A 270 3.62 -4.20 -7.68
CA VAL A 270 3.59 -3.37 -8.89
C VAL A 270 2.58 -3.89 -9.94
N GLY A 271 2.24 -5.18 -9.88
CA GLY A 271 1.26 -5.82 -10.75
C GLY A 271 -0.16 -5.85 -10.20
N GLU A 272 -0.40 -5.38 -8.97
CA GLU A 272 -1.75 -5.25 -8.42
C GLU A 272 -2.50 -4.10 -9.11
N ASP A 273 -3.83 -4.19 -9.13
CA ASP A 273 -4.68 -3.25 -9.87
C ASP A 273 -5.08 -2.00 -9.07
N ASP A 274 -4.46 -1.78 -7.90
CA ASP A 274 -4.65 -0.60 -7.05
C ASP A 274 -3.40 0.28 -6.98
N MET A 275 -3.61 1.59 -6.83
CA MET A 275 -2.53 2.58 -6.92
C MET A 275 -1.56 2.47 -5.73
N LEU A 276 -2.06 2.18 -4.53
CA LEU A 276 -1.25 2.18 -3.31
C LEU A 276 -0.28 1.00 -3.29
N SER A 277 -0.77 -0.21 -3.61
CA SER A 277 0.05 -1.40 -3.80
C SER A 277 1.12 -1.16 -4.87
N GLY A 278 0.74 -0.54 -5.99
CA GLY A 278 1.68 -0.17 -7.04
C GLY A 278 2.81 0.73 -6.54
N LEU A 279 2.50 1.79 -5.79
CA LEU A 279 3.49 2.71 -5.22
C LEU A 279 4.41 2.03 -4.19
N VAL A 280 3.84 1.20 -3.30
CA VAL A 280 4.62 0.42 -2.33
C VAL A 280 5.54 -0.55 -3.05
N GLY A 281 5.03 -1.25 -4.07
CA GLY A 281 5.82 -2.17 -4.89
C GLY A 281 7.02 -1.50 -5.56
N LEU A 282 6.85 -0.28 -6.08
CA LEU A 282 7.96 0.50 -6.65
C LEU A 282 9.01 0.88 -5.60
N SER A 283 8.59 1.26 -4.39
CA SER A 283 9.52 1.52 -3.28
C SER A 283 10.31 0.26 -2.91
N ILE A 284 9.64 -0.89 -2.85
CA ILE A 284 10.26 -2.19 -2.56
C ILE A 284 11.26 -2.59 -3.67
N GLN A 285 10.93 -2.37 -4.95
CA GLN A 285 11.88 -2.57 -6.05
C GLN A 285 13.09 -1.64 -5.91
N GLY A 286 12.88 -0.38 -5.53
CA GLY A 286 13.98 0.56 -5.24
C GLY A 286 14.94 0.03 -4.18
N ASN A 287 14.42 -0.46 -3.05
CA ASN A 287 15.24 -1.04 -1.97
C ASN A 287 16.06 -2.25 -2.43
N ALA A 288 15.50 -3.09 -3.31
CA ALA A 288 16.20 -4.27 -3.84
C ALA A 288 17.43 -3.92 -4.68
N TYR A 289 17.38 -2.77 -5.37
CA TYR A 289 18.44 -2.29 -6.26
C TYR A 289 19.35 -1.22 -5.60
N ALA A 290 18.98 -0.72 -4.43
CA ALA A 290 19.78 0.25 -3.69
C ALA A 290 21.21 -0.26 -3.45
N ASN A 291 22.20 0.62 -3.62
CA ASN A 291 23.62 0.34 -3.38
C ASN A 291 24.15 -0.92 -4.11
N LEU A 292 23.58 -1.30 -5.25
CA LEU A 292 24.05 -2.45 -6.03
C LEU A 292 25.42 -2.11 -6.65
N ALA A 293 26.43 -2.95 -6.42
CA ALA A 293 27.73 -2.77 -7.05
C ALA A 293 27.64 -2.93 -8.57
N PRO A 294 28.45 -2.22 -9.37
CA PRO A 294 28.36 -2.27 -10.85
C PRO A 294 28.52 -3.67 -11.47
N ASP A 295 29.21 -4.58 -10.77
CA ASP A 295 29.49 -5.96 -11.18
C ASP A 295 28.64 -7.00 -10.45
N ALA A 296 27.76 -6.58 -9.52
CA ALA A 296 26.88 -7.49 -8.81
C ALA A 296 25.78 -8.04 -9.75
N PRO A 297 25.37 -9.31 -9.57
CA PRO A 297 24.29 -9.89 -10.35
C PRO A 297 22.98 -9.12 -10.11
N LEU A 298 22.24 -8.87 -11.20
CA LEU A 298 20.97 -8.16 -11.14
C LEU A 298 19.92 -9.02 -10.41
N PRO A 299 19.16 -8.44 -9.45
CA PRO A 299 18.07 -9.15 -8.78
C PRO A 299 17.04 -9.75 -9.74
N ILE A 300 16.76 -9.05 -10.86
CA ILE A 300 15.95 -9.53 -11.98
C ILE A 300 16.78 -9.35 -13.25
N GLU A 301 17.02 -10.44 -13.98
CA GLU A 301 18.00 -10.53 -15.09
C GLU A 301 17.80 -9.47 -16.18
N ASP A 302 16.56 -9.16 -16.53
CA ASP A 302 16.21 -8.23 -17.63
C ASP A 302 16.00 -6.77 -17.17
N ILE A 303 16.22 -6.46 -15.89
CA ILE A 303 15.96 -5.14 -15.32
C ILE A 303 17.29 -4.50 -14.90
N ASN A 304 17.80 -3.63 -15.77
CA ASN A 304 18.97 -2.79 -15.49
C ASN A 304 18.61 -1.67 -14.47
N PRO A 305 19.47 -1.34 -13.49
CA PRO A 305 19.22 -0.31 -12.48
C PRO A 305 18.79 1.05 -13.04
N ASP A 306 19.46 1.57 -14.08
CA ASP A 306 19.14 2.89 -14.65
C ASP A 306 17.76 2.87 -15.35
N THR A 307 17.46 1.78 -16.05
CA THR A 307 16.18 1.59 -16.72
C THR A 307 15.06 1.39 -15.71
N LEU A 308 15.34 0.70 -14.60
CA LEU A 308 14.42 0.52 -13.50
C LEU A 308 14.06 1.86 -12.87
N LEU A 309 15.05 2.69 -12.53
CA LEU A 309 14.81 4.02 -11.96
C LEU A 309 13.93 4.88 -12.86
N LEU A 310 14.22 4.92 -14.17
CA LEU A 310 13.37 5.62 -15.14
C LEU A 310 11.95 5.03 -15.23
N SER A 311 11.80 3.71 -15.11
CA SER A 311 10.48 3.06 -15.10
C SER A 311 9.69 3.36 -13.83
N ILE A 312 10.36 3.42 -12.68
CA ILE A 312 9.78 3.81 -11.40
C ILE A 312 9.30 5.26 -11.47
N GLU A 313 10.14 6.18 -11.94
CA GLU A 313 9.77 7.59 -12.10
C GLU A 313 8.57 7.77 -13.03
N ARG A 314 8.59 7.09 -14.18
CA ARG A 314 7.50 7.13 -15.16
C ARG A 314 6.19 6.65 -14.54
N ARG A 315 6.19 5.47 -13.91
CA ARG A 315 4.98 4.90 -13.31
C ARG A 315 4.46 5.76 -12.15
N ARG A 316 5.37 6.34 -11.35
CA ARG A 316 4.98 7.31 -10.30
C ARG A 316 4.32 8.56 -10.89
N ASN A 317 4.83 9.06 -12.01
CA ASN A 317 4.23 10.21 -12.69
C ASN A 317 2.89 9.86 -13.35
N GLU A 318 2.75 8.68 -13.95
CA GLU A 318 1.47 8.19 -14.48
C GLU A 318 0.38 8.18 -13.39
N PHE A 319 0.68 7.68 -12.20
CA PHE A 319 -0.26 7.68 -11.07
C PHE A 319 -0.60 9.09 -10.58
N ARG A 320 0.36 10.02 -10.58
CA ARG A 320 0.10 11.43 -10.22
C ARG A 320 -0.85 12.13 -11.20
N GLU A 321 -0.93 11.68 -12.44
CA GLU A 321 -1.84 12.26 -13.44
C GLU A 321 -3.24 11.63 -13.43
N LEU A 322 -3.48 10.58 -12.64
CA LEU A 322 -4.82 10.01 -12.49
C LEU A 322 -5.69 10.93 -11.64
N PRO A 323 -6.96 11.14 -12.00
CA PRO A 323 -7.86 12.01 -11.25
C PRO A 323 -8.14 11.40 -9.87
N LEU A 324 -8.25 12.23 -8.84
CA LEU A 324 -8.84 11.77 -7.59
C LEU A 324 -10.34 11.48 -7.82
N PRO A 325 -10.84 10.28 -7.45
CA PRO A 325 -12.25 9.93 -7.64
C PRO A 325 -13.20 10.94 -7.00
N THR A 326 -12.79 11.53 -5.87
CA THR A 326 -13.63 12.39 -5.02
C THR A 326 -14.14 13.64 -5.73
N GLU A 327 -13.33 14.32 -6.54
CA GLU A 327 -13.71 15.56 -7.23
C GLU A 327 -14.53 15.30 -8.49
N ALA A 328 -14.12 14.29 -9.27
CA ALA A 328 -14.73 13.97 -10.56
C ALA A 328 -16.10 13.31 -10.44
N LEU A 329 -16.28 12.43 -9.43
CA LEU A 329 -17.48 11.61 -9.28
C LEU A 329 -18.64 12.34 -8.59
N GLN A 330 -18.40 13.47 -7.91
CA GLN A 330 -19.46 14.30 -7.32
C GLN A 330 -20.43 14.89 -8.36
N THR A 331 -20.06 14.84 -9.63
CA THR A 331 -20.76 15.57 -10.70
C THR A 331 -21.89 14.78 -11.37
N SER A 332 -21.94 13.44 -11.23
CA SER A 332 -22.94 12.60 -11.91
C SER A 332 -23.06 11.19 -11.30
N PRO A 333 -24.29 10.71 -10.98
CA PRO A 333 -24.54 9.33 -10.59
C PRO A 333 -24.04 8.30 -11.60
N GLU A 334 -24.10 8.60 -12.90
CA GLU A 334 -23.62 7.75 -13.99
C GLU A 334 -22.10 7.58 -13.95
N LEU A 335 -21.35 8.60 -13.52
CA LEU A 335 -19.91 8.48 -13.31
C LEU A 335 -19.58 7.57 -12.13
N ILE A 336 -20.33 7.67 -11.02
CA ILE A 336 -20.16 6.80 -9.84
C ILE A 336 -20.40 5.34 -10.24
N GLU A 337 -21.51 5.05 -10.92
CA GLU A 337 -21.81 3.69 -11.38
C GLU A 337 -20.74 3.19 -12.37
N GLY A 338 -20.36 4.01 -13.35
CA GLY A 338 -19.37 3.64 -14.36
C GLY A 338 -17.97 3.40 -13.79
N TYR A 339 -17.57 4.16 -12.77
CA TYR A 339 -16.31 3.98 -12.05
C TYR A 339 -16.35 2.72 -11.19
N THR A 340 -17.36 2.57 -10.33
CA THR A 340 -17.45 1.45 -9.38
C THR A 340 -17.59 0.09 -10.08
N MET A 341 -18.34 0.01 -11.18
CA MET A 341 -18.39 -1.22 -12.00
C MET A 341 -17.02 -1.62 -12.54
N ARG A 342 -16.20 -0.65 -12.95
CA ARG A 342 -14.84 -0.91 -13.45
C ARG A 342 -13.89 -1.25 -12.34
N ALA A 343 -13.96 -0.55 -11.20
CA ALA A 343 -13.13 -0.85 -10.05
C ALA A 343 -13.33 -2.31 -9.58
N LEU A 344 -14.59 -2.78 -9.55
CA LEU A 344 -14.91 -4.16 -9.18
C LEU A 344 -14.51 -5.18 -10.25
N ALA A 345 -14.55 -4.83 -11.54
CA ALA A 345 -14.31 -5.79 -12.64
C ALA A 345 -12.87 -5.82 -13.16
N LEU A 346 -12.17 -4.69 -13.10
CA LEU A 346 -10.89 -4.42 -13.75
C LEU A 346 -9.87 -3.78 -12.79
N GLY A 347 -10.26 -3.46 -11.56
CA GLY A 347 -9.42 -2.78 -10.58
C GLY A 347 -9.42 -1.25 -10.67
N GLU A 348 -8.83 -0.61 -9.66
CA GLU A 348 -8.87 0.84 -9.44
C GLU A 348 -8.16 1.61 -10.56
N ILE A 349 -6.97 1.16 -10.98
CA ILE A 349 -6.16 1.85 -11.99
C ILE A 349 -6.93 1.99 -13.31
N GLU A 350 -7.59 0.93 -13.78
CA GLU A 350 -8.40 0.97 -15.00
C GLU A 350 -9.65 1.83 -14.84
N ALA A 351 -10.27 1.81 -13.65
CA ALA A 351 -11.40 2.68 -13.35
C ALA A 351 -11.01 4.17 -13.38
N LEU A 352 -9.83 4.52 -12.85
CA LEU A 352 -9.27 5.86 -12.87
C LEU A 352 -8.89 6.33 -14.28
N ARG A 353 -8.30 5.45 -15.10
CA ARG A 353 -8.02 5.74 -16.52
C ARG A 353 -9.30 6.03 -17.29
N TRP A 354 -10.34 5.22 -17.07
CA TRP A 354 -11.65 5.48 -17.64
C TRP A 354 -12.22 6.83 -17.17
N LEU A 355 -12.12 7.14 -15.87
CA LEU A 355 -12.63 8.40 -15.33
C LEU A 355 -11.92 9.60 -15.96
N ARG A 356 -10.60 9.56 -16.10
CA ARG A 356 -9.79 10.58 -16.80
C ARG A 356 -10.29 10.82 -18.22
N SER A 357 -10.62 9.75 -18.95
CA SER A 357 -11.14 9.85 -20.32
C SER A 357 -12.51 10.53 -20.44
N ARG A 358 -13.25 10.63 -19.32
CA ARG A 358 -14.58 11.26 -19.24
C ARG A 358 -14.54 12.68 -18.71
N THR A 359 -13.52 13.03 -17.93
CA THR A 359 -13.41 14.33 -17.27
C THR A 359 -12.40 15.27 -17.92
N SER A 360 -11.47 14.75 -18.73
CA SER A 360 -10.55 15.59 -19.50
C SER A 360 -11.26 16.16 -20.74
N PRO A 361 -11.17 17.47 -21.03
CA PRO A 361 -11.68 18.02 -22.28
C PRO A 361 -10.95 17.38 -23.47
N PRO A 362 -11.62 17.18 -24.63
CA PRO A 362 -10.95 16.65 -25.81
C PRO A 362 -9.77 17.56 -26.18
N ALA A 363 -8.60 16.96 -26.41
CA ALA A 363 -7.43 17.69 -26.89
C ALA A 363 -7.80 18.44 -28.18
N GLN A 364 -7.64 19.76 -28.16
CA GLN A 364 -7.87 20.64 -29.32
C GLN A 364 -6.73 20.54 -30.33
#